data_AF-A0AAV5ESG4-F1
#
_entry.id   AF-A0AAV5ESG4-F1
#
_cell.length_a   1.000
_cell.length_b   1.000
_cell.length_c   1.000
_cell.angle_alpha   90.00
_cell.angle_beta   90.00
_cell.angle_gamma   90.00
#
_symmetry.space_group_name_H-M   'P 1'
#
loop_
_entity.id
_entity.type
_entity.pdbx_description
1 polymer ?
#
loop_
_entity_poly.entity_id
_entity_poly.type
_entity_poly.pdbx_seq_one_letter_code
_entity_poly.pdbx_strand_id
1 'polypeptide(L)'
;MDLVARAVGSLLPKLLQVLEREYKLQTGLKKNMESLSEELKHIHAFLHKVSEVPWDQLDEPVKEWASEIREASYDMEDILDTYLVRIEGCDDCEPAGRSRLKHAMNKMANVFSFSKGKARHSVGTSIQSMMKRLQEVADRRARYKINDLLVNSSATTSTSDPRLKAMYNEVANLVGINESSKDLISKLSAGQGGDMTRRKKTVSIFGIGGLGKTTLAKAVFDKLRPHFECGAFVPVGRNPILTKVLEDILYELDKTKYEDIHTKKRDKRQLIDNLREFLVNKR
;
A
#
# COMPACT_ATOMS: atom_id res chain seq x y z
N MET A 1 3.33 1.13 -5.40
CA MET A 1 3.71 2.52 -5.10
C MET A 1 3.88 2.78 -3.62
N ASP A 2 2.96 2.33 -2.75
CA ASP A 2 3.04 2.50 -1.28
C ASP A 2 4.37 2.01 -0.66
N LEU A 3 4.91 0.87 -1.12
CA LEU A 3 6.24 0.38 -0.73
C LEU A 3 7.39 1.34 -1.06
N VAL A 4 7.34 1.98 -2.24
CA VAL A 4 8.36 2.95 -2.68
C VAL A 4 8.26 4.22 -1.84
N ALA A 5 7.05 4.71 -1.60
CA ALA A 5 6.82 5.87 -0.75
C ALA A 5 7.33 5.62 0.68
N ARG A 6 7.09 4.42 1.24
CA ARG A 6 7.63 4.03 2.55
C ARG A 6 9.16 3.97 2.58
N ALA A 7 9.80 3.39 1.56
CA ALA A 7 11.26 3.31 1.49
C ALA A 7 11.92 4.70 1.43
N VAL A 8 11.37 5.61 0.63
CA VAL A 8 11.83 7.01 0.59
C VAL A 8 11.56 7.73 1.93
N GLY A 9 10.42 7.43 2.55
CA GLY A 9 10.03 7.99 3.84
C GLY A 9 10.93 7.56 5.01
N SER A 10 11.41 6.31 5.03
CA SER A 10 12.32 5.80 6.07
C SER A 10 13.74 6.37 5.95
N LEU A 11 14.14 6.82 4.76
CA LEU A 11 15.45 7.41 4.50
C LEU A 11 15.60 8.81 5.11
N LEU A 12 14.53 9.60 5.12
CA LEU A 12 14.50 10.98 5.62
C LEU A 12 14.97 11.09 7.09
N PRO A 13 14.44 10.30 8.05
CA PRO A 13 14.93 10.28 9.42
C PRO A 13 16.40 9.87 9.56
N LYS A 14 16.85 8.87 8.79
CA LYS A 14 18.25 8.40 8.83
C LYS A 14 19.22 9.49 8.35
N LEU A 15 18.86 10.22 7.29
CA LEU A 15 19.63 11.36 6.79
C LEU A 15 19.71 12.49 7.82
N LEU A 16 18.59 12.81 8.47
CA LEU A 16 18.56 13.82 9.55
C LEU A 16 19.44 13.40 10.74
N GLN A 17 19.41 12.13 11.13
CA GLN A 17 20.25 11.62 12.20
C GLN A 17 21.75 11.74 11.87
N VAL A 18 22.14 11.42 10.62
CA VAL A 18 23.53 11.59 10.17
C VAL A 18 23.93 13.08 10.15
N LEU A 19 23.01 13.96 9.75
CA LEU A 19 23.21 15.42 9.75
C LEU A 19 23.40 15.99 11.16
N GLU A 20 22.56 15.60 12.12
CA GLU A 20 22.63 16.07 13.50
C GLU A 20 23.90 15.59 14.22
N ARG A 21 24.28 14.32 13.99
CA ARG A 21 25.43 13.70 14.66
C ARG A 21 26.77 14.20 14.14
N GLU A 22 26.88 14.56 12.86
CA GLU A 22 28.10 15.15 12.32
C GLU A 22 27.94 16.62 11.93
N TYR A 23 27.91 17.47 12.96
CA TYR A 23 28.08 18.94 12.80
C TYR A 23 29.48 19.33 12.23
N LYS A 24 30.40 18.36 12.09
CA LYS A 24 31.77 18.51 11.59
C LYS A 24 31.97 18.05 10.14
N LEU A 25 30.92 17.61 9.45
CA LEU A 25 31.00 17.37 8.02
C LEU A 25 31.49 18.64 7.31
N GLN A 26 32.36 18.46 6.30
CA GLN A 26 32.79 19.58 5.46
C GLN A 26 31.54 20.36 5.02
N THR A 27 31.58 21.69 5.11
CA THR A 27 30.41 22.57 4.88
C THR A 27 29.65 22.25 3.58
N GLY A 28 30.36 21.73 2.56
CA GLY A 28 29.79 21.24 1.31
C GLY A 28 28.90 19.99 1.44
N LEU A 29 29.25 19.00 2.26
CA LEU A 29 28.43 17.79 2.44
C LEU A 29 27.13 18.09 3.18
N LYS A 30 27.16 18.99 4.17
CA LYS A 30 25.95 19.43 4.88
C LYS A 30 24.95 20.09 3.92
N LYS A 31 25.39 21.08 3.14
CA LYS A 31 24.53 21.78 2.16
C LYS A 31 23.93 20.80 1.15
N ASN A 32 24.74 19.84 0.71
CA ASN A 32 24.30 18.78 -0.17
C ASN A 32 23.19 17.95 0.51
N MET A 33 23.42 17.41 1.70
CA MET A 33 22.43 16.59 2.42
C MET A 33 21.12 17.33 2.74
N GLU A 34 21.18 18.64 3.05
CA GLU A 34 19.98 19.49 3.20
C GLU A 34 19.19 19.58 1.90
N SER A 35 19.86 19.85 0.77
CA SER A 35 19.22 19.87 -0.56
C SER A 35 18.55 18.53 -0.90
N LEU A 36 19.20 17.43 -0.55
CA LEU A 36 18.67 16.08 -0.75
C LEU A 36 17.47 15.79 0.14
N SER A 37 17.49 16.20 1.41
CA SER A 37 16.35 16.04 2.30
C SER A 37 15.12 16.74 1.70
N GLU A 38 15.30 17.96 1.19
CA GLU A 38 14.24 18.66 0.47
C GLU A 38 13.79 17.93 -0.79
N GLU A 39 14.71 17.43 -1.62
CA GLU A 39 14.37 16.69 -2.84
C GLU A 39 13.61 15.38 -2.55
N LEU A 40 14.04 14.62 -1.53
CA LEU A 40 13.35 13.41 -1.08
C LEU A 40 11.96 13.71 -0.53
N LYS A 41 11.74 14.86 0.13
CA LYS A 41 10.38 15.29 0.53
C LYS A 41 9.50 15.51 -0.70
N HIS A 42 10.01 16.17 -1.74
CA HIS A 42 9.25 16.38 -2.98
C HIS A 42 8.95 15.06 -3.71
N ILE A 43 9.92 14.14 -3.75
CA ILE A 43 9.75 12.81 -4.32
C ILE A 43 8.72 12.01 -3.51
N HIS A 44 8.81 12.02 -2.17
CA HIS A 44 7.88 11.32 -1.28
C HIS A 44 6.44 11.83 -1.46
N ALA A 45 6.25 13.16 -1.48
CA ALA A 45 4.94 13.77 -1.70
C ALA A 45 4.35 13.38 -3.07
N PHE A 46 5.19 13.31 -4.11
CA PHE A 46 4.75 12.85 -5.42
C PHE A 46 4.39 11.37 -5.43
N LEU A 47 5.24 10.49 -4.89
CA LEU A 47 4.98 9.06 -4.80
C LEU A 47 3.71 8.77 -4.00
N HIS A 48 3.44 9.54 -2.95
CA HIS A 48 2.20 9.48 -2.19
C HIS A 48 1.00 9.75 -3.11
N LYS A 49 1.02 10.85 -3.88
CA LYS A 49 -0.03 11.17 -4.85
C LYS A 49 -0.19 10.10 -5.94
N VAL A 50 0.91 9.53 -6.43
CA VAL A 50 0.88 8.43 -7.42
C VAL A 50 0.35 7.13 -6.80
N SER A 51 0.52 6.92 -5.49
CA SER A 51 0.03 5.73 -4.80
C SER A 51 -1.49 5.64 -4.67
N GLU A 52 -2.19 6.77 -4.83
CA GLU A 52 -3.65 6.84 -4.86
C GLU A 52 -4.23 6.25 -6.15
N VAL A 53 -3.42 6.16 -7.21
CA VAL A 53 -3.81 5.59 -8.51
C VAL A 53 -3.45 4.09 -8.53
N PRO A 54 -4.37 3.20 -8.96
CA PRO A 54 -4.07 1.78 -9.14
C PRO A 54 -2.89 1.56 -10.08
N TRP A 55 -2.01 0.60 -9.75
CA TRP A 55 -0.80 0.31 -10.51
C TRP A 55 -1.07 0.00 -12.00
N ASP A 56 -2.20 -0.65 -12.28
CA ASP A 56 -2.59 -1.04 -13.64
C ASP A 56 -3.00 0.16 -14.52
N GLN A 57 -3.27 1.31 -13.90
CA GLN A 57 -3.67 2.55 -14.56
C GLN A 57 -2.53 3.57 -14.66
N LEU A 58 -1.35 3.26 -14.11
CA LEU A 58 -0.18 4.12 -14.20
C LEU A 58 0.52 3.92 -15.54
N ASP A 59 0.89 5.04 -16.17
CA ASP A 59 1.70 5.02 -17.37
C ASP A 59 3.07 4.37 -17.11
N GLU A 60 3.58 3.65 -18.10
CA GLU A 60 4.83 2.90 -17.99
C GLU A 60 6.04 3.77 -17.56
N PRO A 61 6.20 5.01 -18.07
CA PRO A 61 7.28 5.90 -17.61
C PRO A 61 7.19 6.27 -16.12
N VAL A 62 5.98 6.31 -15.55
CA VAL A 62 5.78 6.58 -14.11
C VAL A 62 6.24 5.40 -13.27
N LYS A 63 5.96 4.17 -13.73
CA LYS A 63 6.38 2.93 -13.05
C LYS A 63 7.88 2.75 -13.08
N GLU A 64 8.50 2.98 -14.24
CA GLU A 64 9.95 2.89 -14.43
C GLU A 64 10.66 3.90 -13.51
N TRP A 65 10.23 5.17 -13.53
CA TRP A 65 10.77 6.21 -12.67
C TRP A 65 10.61 5.89 -11.17
N ALA A 66 9.46 5.36 -10.76
CA ALA A 66 9.25 4.94 -9.38
C ALA A 66 10.15 3.75 -8.97
N SER A 67 10.43 2.85 -9.91
CA SER A 67 11.38 1.75 -9.68
C SER A 67 12.81 2.29 -9.53
N GLU A 68 13.25 3.22 -10.39
CA GLU A 68 14.58 3.85 -10.28
C GLU A 68 14.78 4.53 -8.91
N ILE A 69 13.76 5.24 -8.41
CA ILE A 69 13.82 5.86 -7.08
C ILE A 69 13.89 4.82 -5.98
N ARG A 70 13.13 3.73 -6.10
CA ARG A 70 13.15 2.65 -5.10
C ARG A 70 14.56 2.09 -4.97
N GLU A 71 15.19 1.74 -6.08
CA GLU A 71 16.55 1.19 -6.08
C GLU A 71 17.56 2.22 -5.55
N ALA A 72 17.46 3.49 -5.97
CA ALA A 72 18.33 4.54 -5.45
C ALA A 72 18.16 4.80 -3.94
N SER A 73 16.96 4.56 -3.40
CA SER A 73 16.68 4.68 -1.96
C SER A 73 17.33 3.54 -1.18
N TYR A 74 17.28 2.31 -1.69
CA TYR A 74 17.96 1.16 -1.08
C TYR A 74 19.48 1.31 -1.13
N ASP A 75 20.04 1.71 -2.29
CA ASP A 75 21.46 2.03 -2.42
C ASP A 75 21.89 3.06 -1.34
N MET A 76 21.04 4.05 -1.07
CA MET A 76 21.35 5.09 -0.10
C MET A 76 21.23 4.61 1.35
N GLU A 77 20.22 3.82 1.64
CA GLU A 77 20.05 3.19 2.95
C GLU A 77 21.25 2.33 3.31
N ASP A 78 21.73 1.50 2.38
CA ASP A 78 22.91 0.65 2.57
C ASP A 78 24.18 1.46 2.89
N ILE A 79 24.36 2.62 2.24
CA ILE A 79 25.51 3.49 2.49
C ILE A 79 25.40 4.19 3.84
N LEU A 80 24.21 4.67 4.21
CA LEU A 80 23.96 5.28 5.52
C LEU A 80 24.12 4.25 6.65
N ASP A 81 23.65 3.03 6.46
CA ASP A 81 23.80 1.96 7.44
C ASP A 81 25.27 1.52 7.57
N THR A 82 25.98 1.38 6.43
CA THR A 82 27.43 1.15 6.42
C THR A 82 28.20 2.26 7.14
N TYR A 83 27.75 3.49 6.98
CA TYR A 83 28.34 4.66 7.64
C TYR A 83 28.12 4.66 9.15
N LEU A 84 26.89 4.43 9.59
CA LEU A 84 26.51 4.34 10.99
C LEU A 84 27.33 3.25 11.69
N VAL A 85 27.43 2.05 11.12
CA VAL A 85 28.24 0.95 11.68
C VAL A 85 29.73 1.31 11.77
N ARG A 86 30.29 1.98 10.75
CA ARG A 86 31.73 2.33 10.73
C ARG A 86 32.10 3.46 11.69
N ILE A 87 31.14 4.31 12.05
CA ILE A 87 31.35 5.39 13.02
C ILE A 87 30.99 4.94 14.44
N GLU A 88 29.95 4.12 14.61
CA GLU A 88 29.54 3.48 15.87
C GLU A 88 30.44 2.29 16.26
N GLY A 89 31.51 2.03 15.50
CA GLY A 89 32.54 1.06 15.85
C GLY A 89 33.28 1.41 17.14
N CYS A 90 32.81 0.80 18.24
CA CYS A 90 33.36 0.67 19.60
C CYS A 90 33.47 1.93 20.45
N ASP A 91 32.37 2.34 21.08
CA ASP A 91 32.38 3.13 22.32
C ASP A 91 32.36 2.27 23.61
N ASP A 92 32.22 0.94 23.51
CA ASP A 92 32.13 0.01 24.67
C ASP A 92 33.43 -0.76 24.97
N CYS A 93 34.60 -0.12 24.88
CA CYS A 93 35.83 -0.69 25.43
C CYS A 93 36.26 0.10 26.67
N GLU A 94 35.87 -0.40 27.86
CA GLU A 94 36.40 0.07 29.14
C GLU A 94 37.95 0.03 29.14
N PRO A 95 38.63 1.13 29.52
CA PRO A 95 40.08 1.17 29.49
C PRO A 95 40.66 0.65 30.81
N ALA A 96 40.91 -0.66 30.90
CA ALA A 96 41.75 -1.20 31.96
C ALA A 96 43.24 -1.14 31.56
N GLY A 97 44.06 -0.44 32.35
CA GLY A 97 45.53 -0.61 32.35
C GLY A 97 46.36 0.57 31.81
N ARG A 98 46.61 1.56 32.66
CA ARG A 98 47.43 2.77 32.40
C ARG A 98 48.93 2.45 32.51
N SER A 99 49.72 2.75 31.46
CA SER A 99 50.99 3.52 31.53
C SER A 99 51.87 3.32 30.29
N ARG A 100 51.96 2.12 29.70
CA ARG A 100 52.74 1.88 28.46
C ARG A 100 51.93 2.01 27.16
N LEU A 101 50.60 2.03 27.29
CA LEU A 101 49.67 2.12 26.16
C LEU A 101 49.61 3.53 25.55
N LYS A 102 49.94 4.61 26.27
CA LYS A 102 49.77 6.00 25.78
C LYS A 102 50.58 6.33 24.52
N HIS A 103 51.79 5.82 24.39
CA HIS A 103 52.64 6.11 23.23
C HIS A 103 52.27 5.25 22.00
N ALA A 104 51.85 4.01 22.24
CA ALA A 104 51.30 3.12 21.21
C ALA A 104 49.90 3.60 20.76
N MET A 105 49.05 4.04 21.69
CA MET A 105 47.73 4.62 21.43
C MET A 105 47.81 5.91 20.64
N ASN A 106 48.80 6.78 20.83
CA ASN A 106 48.91 7.98 19.97
C ASN A 106 49.26 7.62 18.52
N LYS A 107 50.07 6.58 18.31
CA LYS A 107 50.44 6.12 16.96
C LYS A 107 49.29 5.34 16.31
N MET A 108 48.61 4.48 17.07
CA MET A 108 47.42 3.76 16.61
C MET A 108 46.23 4.70 16.42
N ALA A 109 45.99 5.66 17.31
CA ALA A 109 44.94 6.67 17.19
C ALA A 109 45.20 7.61 16.01
N ASN A 110 46.45 7.92 15.66
CA ASN A 110 46.75 8.62 14.40
C ASN A 110 46.42 7.76 13.18
N VAL A 111 46.75 6.46 13.17
CA VAL A 111 46.38 5.57 12.05
C VAL A 111 44.87 5.30 11.98
N PHE A 112 44.21 5.15 13.13
CA PHE A 112 42.77 4.94 13.25
C PHE A 112 41.98 6.22 12.96
N SER A 113 42.51 7.40 13.29
CA SER A 113 41.92 8.69 12.91
C SER A 113 42.16 9.01 11.44
N PHE A 114 43.30 8.60 10.86
CA PHE A 114 43.55 8.70 9.42
C PHE A 114 42.71 7.69 8.62
N SER A 115 42.48 6.49 9.16
CA SER A 115 41.57 5.50 8.55
C SER A 115 40.11 5.92 8.70
N LYS A 116 39.70 6.45 9.87
CA LYS A 116 38.39 7.09 10.08
C LYS A 116 38.21 8.31 9.17
N GLY A 117 39.25 9.11 8.94
CA GLY A 117 39.25 10.25 8.02
C GLY A 117 39.12 9.82 6.55
N LYS A 118 39.86 8.79 6.12
CA LYS A 118 39.74 8.19 4.78
C LYS A 118 38.38 7.50 4.58
N ALA A 119 37.87 6.81 5.60
CA ALA A 119 36.53 6.21 5.58
C ALA A 119 35.44 7.28 5.50
N ARG A 120 35.56 8.38 6.27
CA ARG A 120 34.67 9.55 6.17
C ARG A 120 34.70 10.17 4.78
N HIS A 121 35.89 10.32 4.20
CA HIS A 121 36.02 10.92 2.88
C HIS A 121 35.45 10.02 1.78
N SER A 122 35.71 8.71 1.86
CA SER A 122 35.17 7.68 0.98
C SER A 122 33.63 7.63 1.05
N VAL A 123 33.06 7.64 2.25
CA VAL A 123 31.60 7.63 2.40
C VAL A 123 30.99 8.96 1.95
N GLY A 124 31.62 10.09 2.27
CA GLY A 124 31.19 11.40 1.77
C GLY A 124 31.17 11.47 0.24
N THR A 125 32.16 10.88 -0.45
CA THR A 125 32.16 10.78 -1.91
C THR A 125 31.10 9.84 -2.45
N SER A 126 30.80 8.73 -1.77
CA SER A 126 29.72 7.80 -2.12
C SER A 126 28.34 8.42 -1.93
N ILE A 127 28.15 9.20 -0.86
CA ILE A 127 26.94 9.99 -0.65
C ILE A 127 26.81 10.99 -1.80
N GLN A 128 27.86 11.76 -2.11
CA GLN A 128 27.82 12.73 -3.22
C GLN A 128 27.52 12.10 -4.60
N SER A 129 28.05 10.91 -4.90
CA SER A 129 27.79 10.27 -6.19
C SER A 129 26.33 9.81 -6.33
N MET A 130 25.72 9.31 -5.26
CA MET A 130 24.30 8.97 -5.26
C MET A 130 23.41 10.21 -5.32
N MET A 131 23.82 11.30 -4.67
CA MET A 131 23.10 12.58 -4.78
C MET A 131 23.04 13.07 -6.22
N LYS A 132 24.15 12.94 -6.94
CA LYS A 132 24.17 13.26 -8.37
C LYS A 132 23.24 12.35 -9.17
N ARG A 133 23.20 11.04 -8.85
CA ARG A 133 22.26 10.09 -9.48
C ARG A 133 20.80 10.46 -9.23
N LEU A 134 20.43 10.83 -8.00
CA LEU A 134 19.06 11.24 -7.64
C LEU A 134 18.66 12.56 -8.35
N GLN A 135 19.56 13.53 -8.40
CA GLN A 135 19.36 14.76 -9.17
C GLN A 135 19.14 14.46 -10.67
N GLU A 136 19.93 13.55 -11.25
CA GLU A 136 19.76 13.13 -12.64
C GLU A 136 18.41 12.44 -12.90
N VAL A 137 17.88 11.70 -11.91
CA VAL A 137 16.54 11.08 -11.96
C VAL A 137 15.43 12.14 -11.85
N ALA A 138 15.61 13.17 -11.03
CA ALA A 138 14.70 14.30 -10.93
C ALA A 138 14.71 15.17 -12.20
N ASP A 139 15.89 15.41 -12.78
CA ASP A 139 16.04 16.15 -14.03
C ASP A 139 15.39 15.40 -15.20
N ARG A 140 15.57 14.06 -15.25
CA ARG A 140 14.86 13.20 -16.23
C ARG A 140 13.34 13.33 -16.09
N ARG A 141 12.82 13.31 -14.86
CA ARG A 141 11.39 13.51 -14.60
C ARG A 141 10.88 14.84 -15.16
N ALA A 142 11.63 15.93 -14.94
CA ALA A 142 11.28 17.24 -15.44
C ALA A 142 11.29 17.29 -16.97
N ARG A 143 12.30 16.67 -17.61
CA ARG A 143 12.39 16.57 -19.08
C ARG A 143 11.24 15.79 -19.71
N TYR A 144 10.80 14.70 -19.07
CA TYR A 144 9.74 13.85 -19.60
C TYR A 144 8.33 14.24 -19.16
N LYS A 145 8.17 15.33 -18.37
CA LYS A 145 6.89 15.82 -17.88
C LYS A 145 6.02 14.70 -17.29
N ILE A 146 6.62 13.83 -16.48
CA ILE A 146 5.95 12.66 -15.88
C ILE A 146 4.72 13.08 -15.05
N ASN A 147 4.68 14.32 -14.56
CA ASN A 147 3.51 14.89 -13.88
C ASN A 147 2.29 15.03 -14.80
N ASP A 148 2.47 15.38 -16.08
CA ASP A 148 1.39 15.59 -17.05
C ASP A 148 0.79 14.25 -17.49
N LEU A 149 1.61 13.20 -17.52
CA LEU A 149 1.18 11.83 -17.79
C LEU A 149 0.20 11.33 -16.72
N LEU A 150 0.51 11.55 -15.43
CA LEU A 150 -0.38 11.23 -14.32
C LEU A 150 -1.75 11.95 -14.39
N VAL A 151 -1.78 13.17 -14.93
CA VAL A 151 -3.02 13.96 -15.12
C VAL A 151 -3.84 13.40 -16.28
N ASN A 152 -3.19 12.89 -17.32
CA ASN A 152 -3.85 12.34 -18.51
C ASN A 152 -4.31 10.88 -18.33
N SER A 153 -3.70 10.10 -17.44
CA SER A 153 -4.21 8.74 -17.09
C SER A 153 -5.58 8.76 -16.38
N SER A 154 -6.09 9.93 -16.00
CA SER A 154 -7.48 10.10 -15.55
C SER A 154 -8.51 9.91 -16.69
N ALA A 155 -8.06 9.82 -17.95
CA ALA A 155 -8.89 9.43 -19.08
C ALA A 155 -9.20 7.93 -19.03
N THR A 156 -10.22 7.58 -18.24
CA THR A 156 -11.17 6.48 -18.45
C THR A 156 -10.68 5.33 -19.32
N THR A 157 -9.81 4.47 -18.80
CA THR A 157 -9.81 3.08 -19.25
C THR A 157 -10.83 2.34 -18.39
N SER A 158 -11.96 2.01 -19.01
CA SER A 158 -12.97 1.11 -18.46
C SER A 158 -12.36 -0.28 -18.29
N THR A 159 -11.52 -0.43 -17.27
CA THR A 159 -10.98 -1.71 -16.83
C THR A 159 -12.15 -2.43 -16.19
N SER A 160 -12.81 -3.27 -16.98
CA SER A 160 -13.90 -4.14 -16.55
C SER A 160 -13.54 -4.79 -15.23
N ASP A 161 -14.30 -4.48 -14.16
CA ASP A 161 -14.02 -4.98 -12.82
C ASP A 161 -13.89 -6.52 -12.89
N PRO A 162 -12.73 -7.10 -12.56
CA PRO A 162 -12.54 -8.56 -12.58
C PRO A 162 -13.59 -9.31 -11.76
N ARG A 163 -14.22 -8.64 -10.77
CA ARG A 163 -15.32 -9.19 -9.98
C ARG A 163 -16.60 -9.38 -10.80
N LEU A 164 -16.88 -8.53 -11.78
CA LEU A 164 -18.03 -8.69 -12.69
C LEU A 164 -17.90 -10.00 -13.46
N LYS A 165 -16.70 -10.32 -13.96
CA LYS A 165 -16.45 -11.59 -14.65
C LYS A 165 -16.73 -12.79 -13.74
N ALA A 166 -16.33 -12.72 -12.46
CA ALA A 166 -16.62 -13.77 -11.48
C ALA A 166 -18.10 -13.90 -11.11
N MET A 167 -18.92 -12.84 -11.28
CA MET A 167 -20.36 -12.87 -11.01
C MET A 167 -21.16 -13.57 -12.11
N TYR A 168 -20.73 -13.47 -13.36
CA TYR A 168 -21.45 -14.02 -14.53
C TYR A 168 -20.84 -15.33 -15.05
N ASN A 169 -19.72 -15.79 -14.52
CA ASN A 169 -19.20 -17.11 -14.85
C ASN A 169 -20.16 -18.19 -14.34
N GLU A 170 -20.58 -19.10 -15.23
CA GLU A 170 -21.49 -20.19 -14.89
C GLU A 170 -20.88 -21.10 -13.81
N VAL A 171 -21.67 -21.34 -12.75
CA VAL A 171 -21.31 -22.24 -11.65
C VAL A 171 -21.01 -23.66 -12.14
N ALA A 172 -21.55 -24.04 -13.30
CA ALA A 172 -21.34 -25.34 -13.95
C ALA A 172 -19.86 -25.65 -14.26
N ASN A 173 -19.01 -24.63 -14.44
CA ASN A 173 -17.59 -24.79 -14.77
C ASN A 173 -16.67 -24.82 -13.53
N LEU A 174 -17.24 -24.84 -12.32
CA LEU A 174 -16.47 -24.74 -11.07
C LEU A 174 -16.24 -26.11 -10.43
N VAL A 175 -15.00 -26.60 -10.52
CA VAL A 175 -14.57 -27.87 -9.92
C VAL A 175 -14.04 -27.66 -8.50
N GLY A 176 -14.33 -28.58 -7.57
CA GLY A 176 -13.72 -28.60 -6.23
C GLY A 176 -14.35 -27.67 -5.17
N ILE A 177 -15.34 -26.84 -5.52
CA ILE A 177 -15.98 -25.91 -4.57
C ILE A 177 -17.14 -26.54 -3.77
N ASN A 178 -17.51 -27.79 -4.06
CA ASN A 178 -18.75 -28.38 -3.54
C ASN A 178 -18.69 -28.64 -2.03
N GLU A 179 -17.56 -29.11 -1.52
CA GLU A 179 -17.37 -29.39 -0.08
C GLU A 179 -17.36 -28.09 0.72
N SER A 180 -16.56 -27.09 0.31
CA SER A 180 -16.53 -25.78 0.96
C SER A 180 -17.89 -25.07 0.92
N SER A 181 -18.64 -25.23 -0.18
CA SER A 181 -20.01 -24.69 -0.26
C SER A 181 -20.94 -25.35 0.75
N LYS A 182 -20.88 -26.68 0.90
CA LYS A 182 -21.71 -27.42 1.86
C LYS A 182 -21.39 -27.05 3.30
N ASP A 183 -20.10 -26.86 3.63
CA ASP A 183 -19.67 -26.40 4.96
C ASP A 183 -20.17 -24.98 5.26
N LEU A 184 -20.13 -24.05 4.30
CA LEU A 184 -20.71 -22.72 4.47
C LEU A 184 -22.23 -22.78 4.69
N ILE A 185 -22.93 -23.59 3.90
CA ILE A 185 -24.38 -23.75 4.00
C ILE A 185 -24.75 -24.38 5.36
N SER A 186 -24.00 -25.37 5.83
CA SER A 186 -24.25 -26.00 7.12
C SER A 186 -24.06 -25.00 8.26
N LYS A 187 -23.02 -24.15 8.22
CA LYS A 187 -22.81 -23.08 9.21
C LYS A 187 -23.92 -22.03 9.20
N LEU A 188 -24.45 -21.68 8.03
CA LEU A 188 -25.58 -20.77 7.89
C LEU A 188 -26.90 -21.41 8.36
N SER A 189 -27.04 -22.74 8.23
CA SER A 189 -28.26 -23.49 8.53
C SER A 189 -28.30 -24.08 9.95
N ALA A 190 -27.15 -24.33 10.58
CA ALA A 190 -27.03 -24.89 11.92
C ALA A 190 -27.67 -23.95 12.96
N GLY A 191 -28.67 -24.43 13.69
CA GLY A 191 -29.45 -23.65 14.66
C GLY A 191 -30.97 -23.60 14.39
N GLN A 192 -31.52 -24.44 13.51
CA GLN A 192 -32.98 -24.62 13.38
C GLN A 192 -33.63 -25.35 14.57
N GLY A 193 -32.85 -25.95 15.46
CA GLY A 193 -33.34 -26.62 16.67
C GLY A 193 -33.37 -25.67 17.86
N GLY A 194 -34.54 -25.09 18.13
CA GLY A 194 -34.94 -24.58 19.45
C GLY A 194 -34.21 -23.36 19.99
N ASP A 195 -34.52 -22.17 19.46
CA ASP A 195 -34.99 -21.03 20.28
C ASP A 195 -35.42 -19.88 19.34
N MET A 196 -36.58 -19.29 19.62
CA MET A 196 -37.14 -18.18 18.87
C MET A 196 -36.35 -16.89 19.13
N THR A 197 -35.28 -16.63 18.37
CA THR A 197 -34.98 -15.25 17.96
C THR A 197 -34.17 -15.22 16.66
N ARG A 198 -34.67 -14.40 15.74
CA ARG A 198 -34.17 -13.92 14.44
C ARG A 198 -32.72 -13.36 14.52
N ARG A 199 -31.73 -14.14 14.97
CA ARG A 199 -30.33 -13.66 15.06
C ARG A 199 -29.73 -13.61 13.65
N LYS A 200 -29.26 -12.42 13.27
CA LYS A 200 -28.51 -12.19 12.03
C LYS A 200 -27.25 -13.06 12.05
N LYS A 201 -27.11 -13.96 11.07
CA LYS A 201 -25.90 -14.78 10.89
C LYS A 201 -25.00 -14.12 9.87
N THR A 202 -23.71 -14.03 10.20
CA THR A 202 -22.69 -13.48 9.31
C THR A 202 -21.60 -14.53 9.14
N VAL A 203 -21.16 -14.74 7.89
CA VAL A 203 -20.03 -15.61 7.56
C VAL A 203 -19.01 -14.80 6.78
N SER A 204 -17.74 -14.98 7.09
CA SER A 204 -16.62 -14.29 6.43
C SER A 204 -15.75 -15.29 5.68
N ILE A 205 -15.46 -15.01 4.40
CA ILE A 205 -14.55 -15.80 3.56
C ILE A 205 -13.29 -14.96 3.34
N PHE A 206 -12.14 -15.43 3.83
CA PHE A 206 -10.86 -14.74 3.74
C PHE A 206 -9.79 -15.60 3.05
N GLY A 207 -8.73 -14.97 2.58
CA GLY A 207 -7.64 -15.63 1.84
C GLY A 207 -7.01 -14.73 0.79
N ILE A 208 -5.90 -15.19 0.20
CA ILE A 208 -5.15 -14.45 -0.82
C ILE A 208 -5.98 -14.10 -2.06
N GLY A 209 -5.58 -13.06 -2.80
CA GLY A 209 -6.22 -12.67 -4.06
C GLY A 209 -6.19 -13.82 -5.09
N GLY A 210 -7.21 -13.92 -5.95
CA GLY A 210 -7.27 -14.94 -7.00
C GLY A 210 -7.75 -16.34 -6.56
N LEU A 211 -7.88 -16.61 -5.26
CA LEU A 211 -8.29 -17.94 -4.73
C LEU A 211 -9.77 -18.33 -5.00
N GLY A 212 -10.53 -17.52 -5.74
CA GLY A 212 -11.94 -17.82 -6.02
C GLY A 212 -12.92 -17.55 -4.85
N LYS A 213 -12.55 -16.69 -3.89
CA LYS A 213 -13.42 -16.34 -2.74
C LYS A 213 -14.78 -15.79 -3.17
N THR A 214 -14.80 -14.82 -4.08
CA THR A 214 -16.03 -14.24 -4.62
C THR A 214 -16.86 -15.28 -5.37
N THR A 215 -16.18 -16.19 -6.08
CA THR A 215 -16.79 -17.30 -6.80
C THR A 215 -17.48 -18.28 -5.85
N LEU A 216 -16.83 -18.65 -4.74
CA LEU A 216 -17.43 -19.49 -3.69
C LEU A 216 -18.64 -18.79 -3.05
N ALA A 217 -18.52 -17.49 -2.72
CA ALA A 217 -19.62 -16.71 -2.15
C ALA A 217 -20.83 -16.69 -3.10
N LYS A 218 -20.61 -16.51 -4.40
CA LYS A 218 -21.65 -16.51 -5.42
C LYS A 218 -22.33 -17.89 -5.54
N ALA A 219 -21.55 -18.97 -5.59
CA ALA A 219 -22.09 -20.32 -5.65
C ALA A 219 -22.94 -20.70 -4.42
N VAL A 220 -22.51 -20.28 -3.22
CA VAL A 220 -23.29 -20.48 -1.98
C VAL A 220 -24.56 -19.64 -2.00
N PHE A 221 -24.46 -18.37 -2.43
CA PHE A 221 -25.61 -17.48 -2.56
C PHE A 221 -26.67 -18.06 -3.51
N ASP A 222 -26.28 -18.50 -4.71
CA ASP A 222 -27.23 -19.04 -5.70
C ASP A 222 -27.92 -20.32 -5.21
N LYS A 223 -27.22 -21.18 -4.44
CA LYS A 223 -27.80 -22.37 -3.80
C LYS A 223 -28.78 -22.02 -2.67
N LEU A 224 -28.50 -20.97 -1.92
CA LEU A 224 -29.35 -20.54 -0.81
C LEU A 224 -30.53 -19.69 -1.27
N ARG A 225 -30.40 -18.93 -2.37
CA ARG A 225 -31.40 -17.97 -2.85
C ARG A 225 -32.84 -18.49 -2.88
N PRO A 226 -33.14 -19.73 -3.29
CA PRO A 226 -34.50 -20.28 -3.28
C PRO A 226 -35.11 -20.47 -1.89
N HIS A 227 -34.30 -20.52 -0.83
CA HIS A 227 -34.72 -20.73 0.56
C HIS A 227 -35.01 -19.43 1.32
N PHE A 228 -34.85 -18.27 0.66
CA PHE A 228 -35.03 -16.94 1.24
C PHE A 228 -36.04 -16.14 0.41
N GLU A 229 -36.84 -15.30 1.08
CA GLU A 229 -37.88 -14.50 0.42
C GLU A 229 -37.26 -13.45 -0.49
N CYS A 230 -36.14 -12.88 -0.04
CA CYS A 230 -35.37 -11.89 -0.79
C CYS A 230 -33.87 -12.15 -0.62
N GLY A 231 -33.08 -11.61 -1.53
CA GLY A 231 -31.64 -11.81 -1.51
C GLY A 231 -30.99 -10.93 -2.56
N ALA A 232 -29.90 -10.29 -2.16
CA ALA A 232 -29.11 -9.42 -3.01
C ALA A 232 -27.65 -9.85 -2.99
N PHE A 233 -27.00 -9.78 -4.15
CA PHE A 233 -25.57 -10.03 -4.29
C PHE A 233 -24.90 -8.81 -4.91
N VAL A 234 -24.27 -7.97 -4.07
CA VAL A 234 -23.76 -6.66 -4.49
C VAL A 234 -22.24 -6.59 -4.33
N PRO A 235 -21.48 -6.29 -5.39
CA PRO A 235 -20.04 -6.09 -5.30
C PRO A 235 -19.73 -4.73 -4.65
N VAL A 236 -18.92 -4.73 -3.58
CA VAL A 236 -18.49 -3.50 -2.90
C VAL A 236 -17.01 -3.25 -3.17
N GLY A 237 -16.70 -2.20 -3.93
CA GLY A 237 -15.34 -1.76 -4.30
C GLY A 237 -14.49 -1.25 -3.13
N ARG A 238 -13.22 -0.93 -3.39
CA ARG A 238 -12.31 -0.32 -2.37
C ARG A 238 -12.79 1.06 -1.90
N ASN A 239 -13.37 1.84 -2.81
CA ASN A 239 -13.94 3.17 -2.53
C ASN A 239 -15.45 3.10 -2.77
N PRO A 240 -16.23 2.63 -1.79
CA PRO A 240 -17.67 2.45 -1.96
C PRO A 240 -18.40 3.79 -1.92
N ILE A 241 -19.15 4.08 -2.98
CA ILE A 241 -20.14 5.17 -2.96
C ILE A 241 -21.41 4.60 -2.32
N LEU A 242 -21.69 5.01 -1.08
CA LEU A 242 -22.79 4.46 -0.28
C LEU A 242 -24.15 4.49 -0.99
N THR A 243 -24.47 5.57 -1.70
CA THR A 243 -25.74 5.67 -2.45
C THR A 243 -25.84 4.60 -3.52
N LYS A 244 -24.78 4.42 -4.32
CA LYS A 244 -24.72 3.39 -5.35
C LYS A 244 -24.89 1.98 -4.75
N VAL A 245 -24.19 1.68 -3.65
CA VAL A 245 -24.32 0.38 -2.99
C VAL A 245 -25.75 0.14 -2.51
N LEU A 246 -26.40 1.15 -1.93
CA LEU A 246 -27.80 1.02 -1.47
C LEU A 246 -28.79 0.87 -2.65
N GLU A 247 -28.56 1.60 -3.74
CA GLU A 247 -29.33 1.47 -4.98
C GLU A 247 -29.19 0.06 -5.58
N ASP A 248 -27.95 -0.46 -5.68
CA ASP A 248 -27.66 -1.80 -6.18
C ASP A 248 -28.32 -2.89 -5.31
N ILE A 249 -28.32 -2.71 -3.97
CA ILE A 249 -29.01 -3.66 -3.06
C ILE A 249 -30.51 -3.64 -3.30
N LEU A 250 -31.13 -2.46 -3.36
CA LEU A 250 -32.58 -2.34 -3.57
C LEU A 250 -32.99 -2.91 -4.92
N TYR A 251 -32.22 -2.64 -5.98
CA TYR A 251 -32.46 -3.20 -7.31
C TYR A 251 -32.41 -4.74 -7.32
N GLU A 252 -31.41 -5.33 -6.67
CA GLU A 252 -31.29 -6.80 -6.59
C GLU A 252 -32.37 -7.44 -5.69
N LEU A 253 -32.87 -6.72 -4.68
CA LEU A 253 -33.98 -7.19 -3.84
C LEU A 253 -35.31 -7.25 -4.60
N ASP A 254 -35.59 -6.27 -5.45
CA ASP A 254 -36.82 -6.19 -6.25
C ASP A 254 -36.62 -5.36 -7.53
N LYS A 255 -36.37 -6.07 -8.63
CA LYS A 255 -36.07 -5.47 -9.93
C LYS A 255 -37.24 -4.72 -10.54
N THR A 256 -38.49 -5.08 -10.19
CA THR A 256 -39.68 -4.44 -10.77
C THR A 256 -40.05 -3.19 -9.98
N LYS A 257 -40.00 -3.23 -8.64
CA LYS A 257 -40.29 -2.06 -7.80
C LYS A 257 -39.23 -0.96 -7.94
N TYR A 258 -37.98 -1.34 -8.19
CA TYR A 258 -36.84 -0.43 -8.22
C TYR A 258 -36.18 -0.30 -9.61
N GLU A 259 -36.91 -0.55 -10.70
CA GLU A 259 -36.41 -0.45 -12.08
C GLU A 259 -35.76 0.93 -12.38
N ASP A 260 -36.40 2.00 -11.92
CA ASP A 260 -35.95 3.40 -12.09
C ASP A 260 -34.87 3.85 -11.09
N ILE A 261 -34.35 2.97 -10.23
CA ILE A 261 -33.55 3.43 -9.08
C ILE A 261 -32.23 4.08 -9.49
N HIS A 262 -31.67 3.69 -10.63
CA HIS A 262 -30.42 4.25 -11.17
C HIS A 262 -30.64 5.50 -12.04
N THR A 263 -31.88 5.82 -12.41
CA THR A 263 -32.18 7.01 -13.24
C THR A 263 -32.53 8.23 -12.40
N LYS A 264 -33.11 8.04 -11.21
CA LYS A 264 -33.53 9.12 -10.32
C LYS A 264 -32.59 9.21 -9.12
N LYS A 265 -31.91 10.34 -8.95
CA LYS A 265 -31.11 10.62 -7.73
C LYS A 265 -32.04 10.65 -6.51
N ARG A 266 -31.79 9.75 -5.56
CA ARG A 266 -32.50 9.69 -4.27
C ARG A 266 -31.57 10.11 -3.14
N ASP A 267 -32.14 10.66 -2.08
CA ASP A 267 -31.37 10.96 -0.87
C ASP A 267 -31.03 9.66 -0.11
N LYS A 268 -29.91 9.67 0.61
CA LYS A 268 -29.43 8.54 1.42
C LYS A 268 -30.48 8.09 2.44
N ARG A 269 -31.19 9.03 3.07
CA ARG A 269 -32.22 8.70 4.06
C ARG A 269 -33.36 7.91 3.42
N GLN A 270 -33.83 8.36 2.26
CA GLN A 270 -34.89 7.68 1.51
C GLN A 270 -34.48 6.26 1.10
N LEU A 271 -33.24 6.06 0.66
CA LEU A 271 -32.75 4.70 0.32
C LEU A 271 -32.74 3.79 1.55
N ILE A 272 -32.29 4.29 2.70
CA ILE A 272 -32.28 3.53 3.96
C ILE A 272 -33.71 3.18 4.42
N ASP A 273 -34.63 4.15 4.36
CA ASP A 273 -36.01 3.94 4.80
C ASP A 273 -36.73 2.94 3.90
N ASN A 274 -36.58 3.06 2.57
CA ASN A 274 -37.10 2.09 1.60
C ASN A 274 -36.56 0.67 1.84
N LEU A 275 -35.26 0.56 2.17
CA LEU A 275 -34.63 -0.73 2.45
C LEU A 275 -35.15 -1.34 3.76
N ARG A 276 -35.31 -0.51 4.81
CA ARG A 276 -35.89 -0.94 6.07
C ARG A 276 -37.31 -1.44 5.88
N GLU A 277 -38.14 -0.65 5.21
CA GLU A 277 -39.53 -0.98 4.88
C GLU A 277 -39.62 -2.29 4.08
N PHE A 278 -38.79 -2.45 3.05
CA PHE A 278 -38.79 -3.65 2.22
C PHE A 278 -38.42 -4.91 3.00
N LEU A 279 -37.49 -4.81 3.95
CA LEU A 279 -36.99 -5.93 4.74
C LEU A 279 -37.85 -6.21 5.99
N VAL A 280 -38.87 -5.40 6.28
CA VAL A 280 -39.79 -5.68 7.40
C VAL A 280 -40.44 -7.03 7.16
N ASN A 281 -40.28 -7.93 8.12
CA ASN A 281 -40.84 -9.29 8.15
C ASN A 281 -40.33 -10.28 7.11
N LYS A 282 -39.40 -9.89 6.23
CA LYS A 282 -38.80 -10.81 5.27
C LYS A 282 -37.58 -11.52 5.85
N ARG A 283 -37.40 -12.78 5.48
CA ARG A 283 -36.20 -13.56 5.81
C ARG A 283 -35.21 -13.60 4.65
#